data_AF-A0A1W1EIS5-F1
#
_entry.id   AF-A0A1W1EIS5-F1
#
_cell.length_a   1.000
_cell.length_b   1.000
_cell.length_c   1.000
_cell.angle_alpha   90.00
_cell.angle_beta   90.00
_cell.angle_gamma   90.00
#
_symmetry.space_group_name_H-M   'P 1'
#
loop_
_entity.id
_entity.type
_entity.pdbx_description
1 polymer ?
#
loop_
_entity_poly.entity_id
_entity_poly.type
_entity_poly.pdbx_seq_one_letter_code
_entity_poly.pdbx_strand_id
1 'polypeptide(L)'
;MSKHIPWWIAGILMALLLLFTFSIFGANRPLGASTYVPYLSGIVFDLSPEKYPYLKEVHFAGAWEGVMLLGALIGGFFTSIFITKTFRFSVMPRGWKMYKNSSVISRLVWSFVSGFFLIIGARLAGGCTSGHFLSGIAQTAFSSMIFGTVVLITVIITGKLFYKSEANND
;
A
#
# COMPACT_ATOMS: atom_id res chain seq x y z
N MET A 1 -3.93 -6.87 28.77
CA MET A 1 -4.82 -6.77 27.58
C MET A 1 -3.98 -7.02 26.33
N SER A 2 -4.39 -7.97 25.48
CA SER A 2 -3.66 -8.31 24.24
C SER A 2 -3.40 -7.05 23.41
N LYS A 3 -2.14 -6.78 23.07
CA LYS A 3 -1.74 -5.68 22.18
C LYS A 3 -2.05 -5.98 20.70
N HIS A 4 -2.75 -7.08 20.41
CA HIS A 4 -2.95 -7.59 19.07
C HIS A 4 -4.40 -8.00 18.83
N ILE A 5 -4.93 -7.56 17.70
CA ILE A 5 -6.23 -7.97 17.19
C ILE A 5 -6.09 -9.42 16.69
N PRO A 6 -6.96 -10.35 17.11
CA PRO A 6 -6.96 -11.71 16.59
C PRO A 6 -7.12 -11.72 15.07
N TRP A 7 -6.37 -12.61 14.39
CA TRP A 7 -6.34 -12.69 12.93
C TRP A 7 -7.73 -12.92 12.31
N TRP A 8 -8.59 -13.69 12.98
CA TRP A 8 -9.94 -13.99 12.51
C TRP A 8 -10.86 -12.76 12.54
N ILE A 9 -10.73 -11.90 13.57
CA ILE A 9 -11.46 -10.62 13.63
C ILE A 9 -11.00 -9.71 12.50
N ALA A 10 -9.69 -9.59 12.30
CA ALA A 10 -9.14 -8.81 11.20
C ALA A 10 -9.62 -9.32 9.83
N GLY A 11 -9.70 -10.65 9.66
CA GLY A 11 -10.23 -11.28 8.45
C GLY A 11 -11.70 -10.94 8.21
N ILE A 12 -12.56 -11.06 9.22
CA ILE A 12 -13.98 -10.72 9.12
C ILE A 12 -14.18 -9.24 8.80
N LEU A 13 -13.47 -8.34 9.50
CA LEU A 13 -13.55 -6.90 9.24
C LEU A 13 -13.08 -6.54 7.83
N MET A 14 -12.00 -7.18 7.34
CA MET A 14 -11.51 -6.96 5.99
C MET A 14 -12.50 -7.50 4.93
N ALA A 15 -13.11 -8.66 5.17
CA ALA A 15 -14.15 -9.20 4.28
C ALA A 15 -15.38 -8.27 4.22
N LEU A 16 -15.82 -7.75 5.37
CA LEU A 16 -16.90 -6.77 5.44
C LEU A 16 -16.55 -5.49 4.67
N LEU A 17 -15.32 -4.99 4.82
CA LEU A 17 -14.83 -3.83 4.08
C LEU A 17 -14.85 -4.07 2.56
N LEU A 18 -14.35 -5.23 2.11
CA LEU A 18 -14.35 -5.61 0.69
C LEU A 18 -15.78 -5.67 0.14
N LEU A 19 -16.69 -6.36 0.84
CA LEU A 19 -18.11 -6.41 0.48
C LEU A 19 -18.74 -5.03 0.41
N PHE A 20 -18.44 -4.16 1.37
CA PHE A 20 -18.91 -2.78 1.37
C PHE A 20 -18.38 -2.00 0.15
N THR A 21 -17.10 -2.15 -0.19
CA THR A 21 -16.52 -1.47 -1.35
C THR A 21 -17.09 -1.95 -2.69
N PHE A 22 -17.39 -3.25 -2.80
CA PHE A 22 -18.07 -3.81 -3.97
C PHE A 22 -19.55 -3.46 -4.04
N SER A 23 -20.20 -3.19 -2.91
CA SER A 23 -21.60 -2.83 -2.86
C SER A 23 -21.89 -1.48 -3.53
N ILE A 24 -23.09 -1.37 -4.11
CA ILE A 24 -23.63 -0.15 -4.73
C ILE A 24 -23.71 1.00 -3.71
N PHE A 25 -23.93 0.67 -2.43
CA PHE A 25 -23.98 1.64 -1.34
C PHE A 25 -22.61 2.19 -0.92
N GLY A 26 -21.53 1.50 -1.27
CA GLY A 26 -20.17 1.93 -0.96
C GLY A 26 -19.56 2.67 -2.15
N ALA A 27 -18.79 1.93 -2.95
CA ALA A 27 -17.97 2.51 -4.00
C ALA A 27 -18.24 1.93 -5.40
N ASN A 28 -18.99 0.82 -5.45
CA ASN A 28 -19.21 -0.02 -6.63
C ASN A 28 -17.91 -0.30 -7.42
N ARG A 29 -16.79 -0.51 -6.71
CA ARG A 29 -15.47 -0.67 -7.32
C ARG A 29 -14.50 -1.42 -6.38
N PRO A 30 -13.48 -2.11 -6.92
CA PRO A 30 -12.46 -2.75 -6.10
C PRO A 30 -11.64 -1.75 -5.28
N LEU A 31 -11.06 -2.21 -4.17
CA LEU A 31 -10.09 -1.42 -3.42
C LEU A 31 -8.87 -1.14 -4.30
N GLY A 32 -8.36 0.09 -4.24
CA GLY A 32 -7.14 0.50 -4.92
C GLY A 32 -6.38 1.53 -4.09
N ALA A 33 -5.12 1.77 -4.42
CA ALA A 33 -4.31 2.80 -3.76
C ALA A 33 -3.35 3.51 -4.71
N SER A 34 -2.90 2.81 -5.76
CA SER A 34 -1.91 3.32 -6.71
C SER A 34 -2.43 4.41 -7.64
N THR A 35 -3.74 4.48 -7.89
CA THR A 35 -4.38 5.44 -8.81
C THR A 35 -4.54 6.81 -8.18
N TYR A 36 -4.56 6.88 -6.84
CA TYR A 36 -4.48 8.14 -6.09
C TYR A 36 -3.23 8.95 -6.42
N VAL A 37 -2.07 8.31 -6.65
CA VAL A 37 -0.80 9.01 -6.92
C VAL A 37 -0.82 9.83 -8.22
N PRO A 38 -1.17 9.28 -9.39
CA PRO A 38 -1.28 10.08 -10.61
C PRO A 38 -2.40 11.13 -10.50
N TYR A 39 -3.50 10.84 -9.79
CA TYR A 39 -4.55 11.82 -9.51
C TYR A 39 -4.01 13.02 -8.71
N LEU A 40 -3.31 12.76 -7.61
CA LEU A 40 -2.70 13.81 -6.80
C LEU A 40 -1.65 14.60 -7.59
N SER A 41 -0.85 13.93 -8.43
CA SER A 41 0.10 14.61 -9.30
C SER A 41 -0.60 15.54 -10.31
N GLY A 42 -1.75 15.12 -10.83
CA GLY A 42 -2.59 15.94 -11.71
C GLY A 42 -2.98 17.27 -11.05
N ILE A 43 -3.36 17.22 -9.77
CA ILE A 43 -3.73 18.40 -8.98
C ILE A 43 -2.50 19.25 -8.64
N VAL A 44 -1.43 18.63 -8.15
CA VAL A 44 -0.23 19.33 -7.66
C VAL A 44 0.49 20.09 -8.79
N PHE A 45 0.51 19.54 -10.00
CA PHE A 45 1.18 20.14 -11.15
C PHE A 45 0.22 20.85 -12.11
N ASP A 46 -1.05 21.01 -11.73
CA ASP A 46 -2.10 21.66 -12.53
C ASP A 46 -2.15 21.17 -13.99
N LEU A 47 -2.10 19.84 -14.16
CA LEU A 47 -2.07 19.21 -15.48
C LEU A 47 -3.47 19.15 -16.06
N SER A 48 -3.68 19.75 -17.25
CA SER A 48 -4.98 19.74 -17.89
C SER A 48 -5.36 18.32 -18.39
N PRO A 49 -6.56 17.80 -18.05
CA PRO A 49 -7.04 16.52 -18.55
C PRO A 49 -7.24 16.49 -20.07
N GLU A 50 -7.36 17.66 -20.71
CA GLU A 50 -7.44 17.80 -22.17
C GLU A 50 -6.14 17.45 -22.86
N LYS A 51 -4.99 17.75 -22.25
CA LYS A 51 -3.67 17.46 -22.80
C LYS A 51 -3.23 16.02 -22.50
N TYR A 52 -3.71 15.43 -21.40
CA TYR A 52 -3.34 14.09 -20.96
C TYR A 52 -4.57 13.21 -20.74
N PRO A 53 -4.96 12.37 -21.72
CA PRO A 53 -6.14 11.51 -21.63
C PRO A 53 -6.11 10.58 -20.41
N TYR A 54 -4.92 10.13 -20.02
CA TYR A 54 -4.71 9.29 -18.84
C TYR A 54 -5.23 9.93 -17.54
N LEU A 55 -5.18 11.27 -17.42
CA LEU A 55 -5.72 11.97 -16.24
C LEU A 55 -7.24 11.88 -16.15
N LYS A 56 -7.95 11.75 -17.29
CA LYS A 56 -9.40 11.55 -17.31
C LYS A 56 -9.77 10.17 -16.78
N GLU A 57 -9.02 9.15 -17.15
CA GLU A 57 -9.26 7.76 -16.72
C GLU A 57 -9.03 7.57 -15.21
N VAL A 58 -7.99 8.22 -14.66
CA VAL A 58 -7.64 8.09 -13.24
C VAL A 58 -8.44 9.02 -12.32
N HIS A 59 -9.17 10.01 -12.84
CA HIS A 59 -9.79 11.05 -12.02
C HIS A 59 -10.77 10.48 -10.99
N PHE A 60 -11.76 9.72 -11.45
CA PHE A 60 -12.80 9.17 -10.57
C PHE A 60 -12.25 8.09 -9.63
N ALA A 61 -11.38 7.22 -10.14
CA ALA A 61 -10.76 6.15 -9.36
C ALA A 61 -9.81 6.73 -8.29
N GLY A 62 -8.92 7.63 -8.68
CA GLY A 62 -7.93 8.24 -7.80
C GLY A 62 -8.53 9.15 -6.73
N ALA A 63 -9.60 9.90 -7.04
CA ALA A 63 -10.31 10.70 -6.03
C ALA A 63 -10.88 9.83 -4.90
N TRP A 64 -11.52 8.72 -5.27
CA TRP A 64 -12.07 7.79 -4.29
C TRP A 64 -10.98 7.06 -3.48
N GLU A 65 -9.94 6.56 -4.16
CA GLU A 65 -8.79 5.96 -3.48
C GLU A 65 -8.16 6.95 -2.49
N GLY A 66 -8.11 8.24 -2.82
CA GLY A 66 -7.64 9.29 -1.91
C GLY A 66 -8.48 9.41 -0.64
N VAL A 67 -9.81 9.45 -0.76
CA VAL A 67 -10.72 9.47 0.40
C VAL A 67 -10.55 8.21 1.25
N MET A 68 -10.45 7.05 0.60
CA MET A 68 -10.26 5.77 1.29
C MET A 68 -8.91 5.69 2.03
N LEU A 69 -7.83 6.16 1.40
CA LEU A 69 -6.50 6.23 2.03
C LEU A 69 -6.46 7.19 3.21
N LEU A 70 -7.14 8.34 3.11
CA LEU A 70 -7.30 9.25 4.25
C LEU A 70 -8.10 8.60 5.38
N GLY A 71 -9.19 7.90 5.06
CA GLY A 71 -9.95 7.12 6.04
C GLY A 71 -9.11 6.04 6.72
N ALA A 72 -8.30 5.30 5.95
CA ALA A 72 -7.39 4.29 6.46
C ALA A 72 -6.30 4.89 7.37
N LEU A 73 -5.77 6.06 7.00
CA LEU A 73 -4.80 6.79 7.82
C LEU A 73 -5.40 7.21 9.16
N ILE A 74 -6.58 7.84 9.14
CA ILE A 74 -7.27 8.31 10.35
C ILE A 74 -7.69 7.12 11.23
N GLY A 75 -8.28 6.09 10.64
CA GLY A 75 -8.72 4.88 11.35
C GLY A 75 -7.55 4.10 11.96
N GLY A 76 -6.44 3.97 11.23
CA GLY A 76 -5.21 3.36 11.72
C GLY A 76 -4.58 4.15 12.86
N PHE A 77 -4.57 5.48 12.76
CA PHE A 77 -4.09 6.37 13.82
C PHE A 77 -4.95 6.26 15.08
N PHE A 78 -6.27 6.30 14.94
CA PHE A 78 -7.21 6.16 16.06
C PHE A 78 -7.06 4.79 16.74
N THR A 79 -7.00 3.71 15.95
CA THR A 79 -6.79 2.35 16.45
C THR A 79 -5.45 2.22 17.19
N SER A 80 -4.38 2.82 16.65
CA SER A 80 -3.05 2.77 17.26
C SER A 80 -2.96 3.51 18.60
N ILE A 81 -3.75 4.57 18.79
CA ILE A 81 -3.75 5.36 20.02
C ILE A 81 -4.68 4.74 21.07
N PHE A 82 -5.93 4.46 20.70
CA PHE A 82 -6.97 4.11 21.67
C PHE A 82 -7.10 2.61 21.93
N ILE A 83 -6.95 1.77 20.89
CA ILE A 83 -7.21 0.33 20.98
C ILE A 83 -5.92 -0.41 21.31
N THR A 84 -4.91 -0.31 20.44
CA THR A 84 -3.67 -1.07 20.57
C THR A 84 -2.63 -0.40 21.46
N LYS A 85 -2.72 0.93 21.64
CA LYS A 85 -1.75 1.74 22.40
C LYS A 85 -0.31 1.50 21.94
N THR A 86 -0.12 1.27 20.64
CA THR A 86 1.17 0.95 20.00
C THR A 86 1.77 2.14 19.25
N PHE A 87 1.19 3.33 19.39
CA PHE A 87 1.69 4.51 18.69
C PHE A 87 3.14 4.82 19.13
N ARG A 88 4.06 4.82 18.16
CA ARG A 88 5.47 5.14 18.37
C ARG A 88 6.02 5.87 17.16
N PHE A 89 6.67 7.00 17.37
CA PHE A 89 7.42 7.67 16.32
C PHE A 89 8.78 6.99 16.17
N SER A 90 8.98 6.26 15.07
CA SER A 90 10.24 5.56 14.81
C SER A 90 10.67 5.83 13.38
N VAL A 91 11.61 6.76 13.23
CA VAL A 91 12.18 7.12 11.92
C VAL A 91 13.13 6.03 11.43
N MET A 92 13.69 5.20 12.32
CA MET A 92 14.62 4.13 12.00
C MET A 92 14.13 2.78 12.51
N PRO A 93 13.69 1.86 11.63
CA PRO A 93 13.37 0.50 12.00
C PRO A 93 14.62 -0.26 12.45
N ARG A 94 14.45 -1.15 13.43
CA ARG A 94 15.53 -2.00 13.95
C ARG A 94 16.23 -2.80 12.84
N GLY A 95 15.47 -3.32 11.86
CA GLY A 95 16.04 -4.08 10.75
C GLY A 95 16.97 -3.26 9.84
N TRP A 96 16.71 -1.96 9.66
CA TRP A 96 17.61 -1.10 8.89
C TRP A 96 18.94 -0.87 9.62
N LYS A 97 18.84 -0.58 10.92
CA LYS A 97 20.02 -0.37 11.77
C LYS A 97 20.90 -1.63 11.83
N MET A 98 20.26 -2.79 11.97
CA MET A 98 20.93 -4.09 12.06
C MET A 98 21.62 -4.51 10.76
N TYR A 99 21.01 -4.35 9.59
CA TYR A 99 21.55 -4.96 8.35
C TYR A 99 22.12 -3.96 7.33
N LYS A 100 22.02 -2.65 7.59
CA LYS A 100 22.46 -1.62 6.65
C LYS A 100 23.33 -0.57 7.33
N ASN A 101 22.72 0.43 7.94
CA ASN A 101 23.45 1.56 8.52
C ASN A 101 22.58 2.30 9.55
N SER A 102 23.18 3.14 10.38
CA SER A 102 22.53 4.04 11.34
C SER A 102 22.12 5.40 10.74
N SER A 103 22.48 5.68 9.47
CA SER A 103 22.15 6.96 8.81
C SER A 103 20.67 7.07 8.40
N VAL A 104 20.01 8.13 8.90
CA VAL A 104 18.61 8.47 8.58
C VAL A 104 18.47 8.87 7.11
N ILE A 105 19.42 9.65 6.57
CA ILE A 105 19.38 10.14 5.19
C ILE A 105 19.43 8.96 4.22
N SER A 106 20.33 8.01 4.46
CA SER A 106 20.44 6.80 3.64
C SER A 106 19.12 6.05 3.57
N ARG A 107 18.45 5.85 4.71
CA ARG A 107 17.13 5.19 4.75
C ARG A 107 16.07 5.95 3.95
N LEU A 108 16.05 7.27 4.09
CA LEU A 108 15.04 8.10 3.44
C LEU A 108 15.20 8.07 1.92
N VAL A 109 16.45 8.16 1.42
CA VAL A 109 16.75 8.02 -0.01
C VAL A 109 16.33 6.65 -0.53
N TRP A 110 16.67 5.56 0.16
CA TRP A 110 16.26 4.21 -0.23
C TRP A 110 14.74 4.03 -0.24
N SER A 111 14.05 4.59 0.75
CA SER A 111 12.58 4.53 0.85
C SER A 111 11.91 5.34 -0.27
N PHE A 112 12.48 6.49 -0.62
CA PHE A 112 11.98 7.32 -1.71
C PHE A 112 12.18 6.64 -3.08
N VAL A 113 13.40 6.18 -3.37
CA VAL A 113 13.74 5.51 -4.64
C VAL A 113 12.91 4.24 -4.82
N SER A 114 12.81 3.41 -3.78
CA SER A 114 11.96 2.21 -3.84
C SER A 114 10.48 2.54 -3.99
N GLY A 115 9.97 3.58 -3.32
CA GLY A 115 8.60 4.06 -3.49
C GLY A 115 8.30 4.50 -4.93
N PHE A 116 9.24 5.20 -5.57
CA PHE A 116 9.14 5.59 -6.98
C PHE A 116 8.98 4.36 -7.90
N PHE A 117 9.88 3.37 -7.78
CA PHE A 117 9.79 2.14 -8.55
C PHE A 117 8.53 1.33 -8.25
N LEU A 118 8.08 1.32 -6.98
CA LEU A 118 6.87 0.62 -6.57
C LEU A 118 5.63 1.21 -7.24
N ILE A 119 5.49 2.54 -7.27
CA ILE A 119 4.35 3.19 -7.92
C ILE A 119 4.37 2.98 -9.43
N ILE A 120 5.54 3.09 -10.08
CA ILE A 120 5.66 2.81 -11.51
C ILE A 120 5.27 1.36 -11.80
N GLY A 121 5.83 0.40 -11.06
CA GLY A 121 5.51 -1.02 -11.22
C GLY A 121 4.02 -1.32 -10.99
N ALA A 122 3.40 -0.72 -9.96
CA ALA A 122 1.98 -0.88 -9.68
C ALA A 122 1.10 -0.34 -10.81
N ARG A 123 1.46 0.79 -11.43
CA ARG A 123 0.70 1.34 -12.56
C ARG A 123 0.94 0.57 -13.86
N LEU A 124 2.15 0.10 -14.12
CA LEU A 124 2.46 -0.79 -15.25
C LEU A 124 1.71 -2.12 -15.15
N ALA A 125 1.58 -2.68 -13.94
CA ALA A 125 0.81 -3.90 -13.69
C ALA A 125 -0.72 -3.67 -13.69
N GLY A 126 -1.18 -2.42 -13.82
CA GLY A 126 -2.60 -2.07 -13.75
C GLY A 126 -3.21 -2.19 -12.34
N GLY A 127 -2.39 -2.30 -11.29
CA GLY A 127 -2.85 -2.35 -9.91
C GLY A 127 -1.74 -2.65 -8.90
N CYS A 128 -2.03 -2.34 -7.63
CA CYS A 128 -1.15 -2.64 -6.49
C CYS A 128 -1.69 -3.84 -5.69
N THR A 129 -1.06 -4.14 -4.55
CA THR A 129 -1.49 -5.22 -3.65
C THR A 129 -2.95 -5.10 -3.22
N SER A 130 -3.47 -3.91 -2.92
CA SER A 130 -4.89 -3.77 -2.54
C SER A 130 -5.86 -4.06 -3.70
N GLY A 131 -5.47 -3.73 -4.94
CA GLY A 131 -6.26 -3.98 -6.14
C GLY A 131 -6.17 -5.42 -6.62
N HIS A 132 -4.97 -5.85 -7.04
CA HIS A 132 -4.78 -7.18 -7.60
C HIS A 132 -4.77 -8.27 -6.53
N PHE A 133 -4.18 -8.04 -5.36
CA PHE A 133 -4.08 -9.09 -4.35
C PHE A 133 -5.37 -9.20 -3.52
N LEU A 134 -5.78 -8.13 -2.82
CA LEU A 134 -6.96 -8.19 -1.94
C LEU A 134 -8.28 -8.28 -2.72
N SER A 135 -8.52 -7.36 -3.66
CA SER A 135 -9.78 -7.34 -4.41
C SER A 135 -9.82 -8.37 -5.53
N GLY A 136 -8.70 -8.59 -6.22
CA GLY A 136 -8.61 -9.48 -7.38
C GLY A 136 -8.67 -10.96 -7.01
N ILE A 137 -7.96 -11.40 -5.97
CA ILE A 137 -8.05 -12.79 -5.49
C ILE A 137 -9.45 -13.08 -4.92
N ALA A 138 -10.07 -12.13 -4.23
CA ALA A 138 -11.44 -12.27 -3.74
C ALA A 138 -12.47 -12.49 -4.87
N GLN A 139 -12.21 -11.93 -6.06
CA GLN A 139 -13.01 -12.14 -7.27
C GLN A 139 -12.60 -13.41 -8.05
N THR A 140 -11.64 -14.19 -7.56
CA THR A 140 -11.07 -15.36 -8.25
C THR A 140 -10.50 -15.00 -9.63
N ALA A 141 -9.99 -13.77 -9.79
CA ALA A 141 -9.44 -13.31 -11.05
C ALA A 141 -8.11 -14.03 -11.35
N PHE A 142 -8.03 -14.70 -12.50
CA PHE A 142 -6.85 -15.48 -12.88
C PHE A 142 -5.59 -14.61 -13.02
N SER A 143 -5.73 -13.41 -13.57
CA SER A 143 -4.64 -12.43 -13.68
C SER A 143 -4.06 -12.06 -12.31
N SER A 144 -4.93 -11.91 -11.32
CA SER A 144 -4.55 -11.58 -9.94
C SER A 144 -3.84 -12.72 -9.22
N MET A 145 -4.18 -13.97 -9.51
CA MET A 145 -3.46 -15.14 -8.97
C MET A 145 -2.03 -15.21 -9.50
N ILE A 146 -1.85 -15.00 -10.81
CA ILE A 146 -0.50 -14.95 -11.41
C ILE A 146 0.30 -13.80 -10.80
N PHE A 147 -0.28 -12.61 -10.76
CA PHE A 147 0.35 -11.44 -10.16
C PHE A 147 0.77 -11.69 -8.71
N GLY A 148 -0.14 -12.24 -7.89
CA GLY A 148 0.11 -12.54 -6.48
C GLY A 148 1.28 -13.51 -6.29
N THR A 149 1.32 -14.59 -7.08
CA THR A 149 2.41 -15.57 -7.03
C THR A 149 3.75 -14.95 -7.40
N VAL A 150 3.81 -14.20 -8.50
CA VAL A 150 5.05 -13.56 -8.96
C VAL A 150 5.55 -12.53 -7.95
N VAL A 151 4.66 -11.70 -7.39
CA VAL A 151 5.02 -10.71 -6.35
C VAL A 151 5.54 -11.42 -5.10
N LEU A 152 4.89 -12.50 -4.65
CA LEU A 152 5.31 -13.22 -3.45
C LEU A 152 6.71 -13.83 -3.62
N ILE A 153 6.98 -14.49 -4.76
CA ILE A 153 8.30 -15.03 -5.10
C ILE A 153 9.34 -13.91 -5.13
N THR A 154 9.02 -12.80 -5.81
CA THR A 154 9.93 -11.66 -5.95
C THR A 154 10.25 -11.02 -4.61
N VAL A 155 9.28 -10.89 -3.70
CA VAL A 155 9.49 -10.35 -2.35
C VAL A 155 10.42 -11.25 -1.53
N ILE A 156 10.26 -12.58 -1.60
CA ILE A 156 11.13 -13.52 -0.89
C ILE A 156 12.57 -13.42 -1.41
N ILE A 157 12.76 -13.45 -2.73
CA ILE A 157 14.08 -13.35 -3.36
C ILE A 157 14.73 -12.00 -3.04
N THR A 158 13.99 -10.91 -3.24
CA THR A 158 14.48 -9.54 -2.99
C THR A 158 14.82 -9.35 -1.52
N GLY A 159 13.99 -9.85 -0.60
CA GLY A 159 14.26 -9.79 0.83
C GLY A 159 15.56 -10.53 1.21
N LYS A 160 15.75 -11.74 0.67
CA LYS A 160 16.97 -12.52 0.91
C LYS A 160 18.22 -11.83 0.36
N LEU A 161 18.14 -11.24 -0.83
CA LEU A 161 19.25 -10.50 -1.43
C LEU A 161 19.52 -9.19 -0.69
N PHE A 162 18.46 -8.45 -0.33
CA PHE A 162 18.56 -7.15 0.31
C PHE A 162 19.15 -7.25 1.72
N TYR A 163 18.75 -8.25 2.49
CA TYR A 163 19.24 -8.48 3.86
C TYR A 163 20.42 -9.46 3.95
N LYS A 164 21.11 -9.77 2.84
CA LYS A 164 22.27 -10.68 2.81
C LYS A 164 23.51 -10.16 3.60
N SER A 165 23.42 -9.00 4.24
CA SER A 165 24.55 -8.41 4.98
C SER A 165 24.70 -9.03 6.37
N GLU A 166 25.92 -9.04 6.90
CA GLU A 166 26.16 -9.32 8.31
C GLU A 166 25.45 -8.27 9.18
N ALA A 167 24.99 -8.69 10.36
CA ALA A 167 24.38 -7.78 11.31
C ALA A 167 25.45 -6.85 11.88
N ASN A 168 25.22 -5.55 11.81
CA ASN A 168 26.00 -4.54 12.51
C ASN A 168 25.93 -4.84 14.03
N ASN A 169 27.10 -5.05 14.63
CA ASN A 169 27.25 -5.23 16.07
C ASN A 169 27.20 -3.87 16.77
N ASP A 170 25.99 -3.36 17.00
CA ASP A 170 25.71 -2.18 17.84
C ASP A 170 25.24 -2.60 19.23
#